data_AF-A0A924J5E1-F1
#
_entry.id   AF-A0A924J5E1-F1
#
_cell.length_a   1.000
_cell.length_b   1.000
_cell.length_c   1.000
_cell.angle_alpha   90.00
_cell.angle_beta   90.00
_cell.angle_gamma   90.00
#
_symmetry.space_group_name_H-M   'P 1'
#
loop_
_entity.id
_entity.type
_entity.pdbx_description
1 polymer ?
#
loop_
_entity_poly.entity_id
_entity_poly.type
_entity_poly.pdbx_seq_one_letter_code
_entity_poly.pdbx_strand_id
1 'polypeptide(L)' 'HPWTPPVGVVSAELDRDTGLPATATTAPEKRYTEWFVAGTEPGAIAIDIWKLMELGGIGR' A
#
# COMPACT_ATOMS: atom_id res chain seq x y z
N HIS A 1 11.21 -15.00 -19.97
CA HIS A 1 11.35 -13.58 -19.59
C HIS A 1 10.96 -13.42 -18.14
N PRO A 2 11.65 -12.58 -17.34
CA PRO A 2 11.17 -12.25 -15.99
C PRO A 2 9.82 -11.55 -16.11
N TRP A 3 8.92 -11.81 -15.16
CA TRP A 3 7.63 -11.11 -15.09
C TRP A 3 7.88 -9.65 -14.70
N THR A 4 7.18 -8.73 -15.38
CA THR A 4 7.21 -7.30 -15.09
C THR A 4 5.82 -6.90 -14.61
N PRO A 5 5.69 -6.19 -13.47
CA PRO A 5 4.40 -5.72 -13.01
C PRO A 5 3.76 -4.78 -14.04
N PRO A 6 2.44 -4.89 -14.28
CA PRO A 6 1.69 -3.93 -15.07
C PRO A 6 1.77 -2.52 -14.48
N VAL A 7 1.48 -1.50 -15.31
CA VAL A 7 1.35 -0.12 -14.82
C VAL A 7 0.28 -0.03 -13.74
N GLY A 8 0.54 0.73 -12.68
CA GLY A 8 -0.37 0.86 -11.55
C GLY A 8 -0.34 -0.31 -10.56
N VAL A 9 0.59 -1.26 -10.71
CA VAL A 9 0.87 -2.29 -9.69
C VAL A 9 2.17 -1.94 -8.96
N VAL A 10 2.11 -1.94 -7.64
CA VAL A 10 3.25 -1.67 -6.73
C VAL A 10 3.48 -2.87 -5.82
N SER A 11 4.65 -2.97 -5.21
CA SER A 11 4.95 -3.98 -4.20
C SER A 11 5.21 -3.38 -2.82
N ALA A 12 4.89 -4.15 -1.79
CA ALA A 12 5.30 -3.88 -0.42
C ALA A 12 5.88 -5.16 0.22
N GLU A 13 6.88 -5.00 1.08
CA GLU A 13 7.32 -6.08 1.97
C GLU A 13 6.44 -6.08 3.22
N LEU A 14 5.82 -7.21 3.51
CA LEU A 14 4.95 -7.40 4.67
C LEU A 14 5.54 -8.42 5.64
N ASP A 15 5.21 -8.25 6.92
CA ASP A 15 5.43 -9.24 7.97
C ASP A 15 4.32 -10.29 7.94
N ARG A 16 4.67 -11.55 7.70
CA ARG A 16 3.74 -12.68 7.60
C ARG A 16 2.88 -12.87 8.85
N ASP A 17 3.39 -12.52 10.03
CA ASP A 17 2.65 -12.75 11.28
C ASP A 17 1.60 -11.67 11.54
N THR A 18 1.82 -10.46 11.04
CA THR A 18 0.97 -9.29 11.35
C THR A 18 0.18 -8.76 10.16
N GLY A 19 0.61 -9.06 8.93
CA GLY A 19 0.05 -8.48 7.70
C GLY A 19 0.36 -6.99 7.51
N LEU A 20 1.22 -6.40 8.35
CA LEU A 20 1.63 -5.00 8.26
C LEU A 20 2.94 -4.85 7.47
N PRO A 21 3.27 -3.64 6.98
CA PRO A 21 4.57 -3.36 6.38
C PRO A 21 5.73 -3.86 7.26
N ALA A 22 6.61 -4.64 6.67
CA ALA A 22 7.81 -5.13 7.33
C ALA A 22 8.67 -3.95 7.79
N THR A 23 9.22 -4.07 8.99
CA THR A 23 10.10 -3.05 9.57
C THR A 23 11.53 -3.57 9.65
N ALA A 24 12.47 -2.73 10.09
CA ALA A 24 13.86 -3.15 10.30
C ALA A 24 13.99 -4.32 11.29
N THR A 25 13.03 -4.51 12.20
CA THR A 25 13.04 -5.58 13.20
C THR A 25 12.29 -6.84 12.76
N THR A 26 11.56 -6.82 11.64
CA THR A 26 10.91 -8.01 11.09
C THR A 26 11.97 -9.00 10.62
N ALA A 27 11.93 -10.24 11.12
CA ALA A 27 12.91 -11.27 10.76
C ALA A 27 12.83 -11.62 9.26
N PRO A 28 13.95 -11.85 8.55
CA PRO A 28 13.96 -12.06 7.09
C PRO A 28 13.02 -13.18 6.61
N GLU A 29 12.95 -14.29 7.34
CA GLU A 29 12.11 -15.45 7.02
C GLU A 29 10.60 -15.18 7.16
N LYS A 30 10.25 -14.10 7.86
CA LYS A 30 8.86 -13.63 8.03
C LYS A 30 8.48 -12.57 7.01
N ARG A 31 9.43 -12.04 6.24
CA ARG A 31 9.13 -11.06 5.19
C ARG A 31 8.64 -11.76 3.94
N TYR A 32 7.62 -11.20 3.32
CA TYR A 32 7.21 -11.58 1.98
C TYR A 32 6.82 -10.34 1.17
N THR A 33 7.03 -10.42 -0.15
CA THR A 33 6.60 -9.36 -1.06
C THR A 33 5.19 -9.67 -1.57
N GLU A 34 4.30 -8.70 -1.44
CA GLU A 34 2.97 -8.74 -2.03
C GLU A 34 2.79 -7.57 -3.00
N TRP A 35 1.94 -7.77 -4.01
CA TRP A 35 1.67 -6.82 -5.07
C TRP A 35 0.26 -6.24 -4.93
N PHE A 36 0.15 -4.92 -5.06
CA PHE A 36 -1.07 -4.17 -4.84
C PHE A 36 -1.37 -3.28 -6.02
N VAL A 37 -2.63 -2.88 -6.17
CA VAL A 37 -2.97 -1.72 -6.98
C VAL A 37 -2.42 -0.49 -6.27
N ALA A 38 -1.79 0.42 -7.01
CA ALA A 38 -1.20 1.62 -6.45
C ALA A 38 -2.23 2.44 -5.65
N GLY A 39 -1.89 2.80 -4.41
CA GLY A 39 -2.76 3.49 -3.46
C GLY A 39 -3.58 2.57 -2.57
N THR A 40 -3.50 1.24 -2.75
CA THR A 40 -4.16 0.25 -1.88
C THR A 40 -3.18 -0.56 -1.06
N GLU A 41 -1.88 -0.33 -1.21
CA GLU A 41 -0.85 -1.00 -0.42
C GLU A 41 -0.93 -0.58 1.06
N PRO A 42 -0.59 -1.48 2.00
CA PRO A 42 -0.49 -1.14 3.41
C PRO A 42 0.49 0.02 3.63
N GLY A 43 0.05 1.09 4.30
CA GLY A 43 0.85 2.30 4.52
C GLY A 43 0.70 3.37 3.45
N ALA A 44 -0.03 3.11 2.36
CA ALA A 44 -0.54 4.18 1.51
C ALA A 44 -1.35 5.14 2.39
N ILE A 45 -1.15 6.46 2.21
CA ILE A 45 -1.93 7.46 2.92
C ILE A 45 -3.39 7.17 2.58
N ALA A 46 -4.15 6.68 3.55
CA ALA A 46 -5.59 6.58 3.46
C ALA A 46 -6.09 8.02 3.29
N ILE A 47 -6.31 8.43 2.04
CA ILE A 47 -7.04 9.66 1.78
C ILE A 47 -8.41 9.40 2.39
N ASP A 48 -8.70 10.11 3.46
CA ASP A 48 -10.03 10.13 4.05
C ASP A 48 -10.97 10.70 2.98
N ILE A 49 -11.69 9.79 2.32
CA ILE A 49 -12.57 10.10 1.19
C ILE A 49 -13.65 11.09 1.64
N TRP A 50 -14.04 11.07 2.92
CA TRP A 50 -15.01 12.02 3.48
C TRP A 50 -14.41 13.43 3.58
N LYS A 51 -13.17 13.56 4.04
CA LYS A 51 -12.46 14.85 4.02
C LYS A 51 -12.24 15.39 2.61
N LEU A 52 -11.95 14.52 1.64
CA LEU A 52 -11.76 14.93 0.25
C LEU A 52 -13.07 15.50 -0.35
N MET A 53 -14.21 14.91 -0.01
CA MET A 53 -15.54 15.39 -0.42
C MET A 53 -15.90 16.72 0.26
N GLU A 54 -15.58 16.92 1.55
CA GLU A 54 -15.77 18.20 2.24
C GLU A 54 -14.96 19.35 1.59
N LEU A 55 -13.73 19.06 1.14
CA LEU A 55 -12.87 20.02 0.44
C LEU A 55 -13.34 20.33 -1.00
N GLY A 56 -14.13 19.46 -1.62
CA GLY A 56 -14.76 19.67 -2.93
C GLY A 56 -16.02 20.56 -2.90
N GLY A 57 -16.51 20.91 -1.70
CA GLY A 57 -17.66 21.78 -1.49
C GLY A 57 -17.38 23.28 -1.68
N ILE A 58 -16.47 23.67 -2.57
CA ILE A 58 -16.33 25.06 -3.03
C ILE A 58 -16.97 25.19 -4.42
N GLY A 59 -18.25 24.81 -4.50
CA GLY A 59 -19.15 25.36 -5.50
C GLY A 59 -19.69 26.68 -4.96
N ARG A 60 -19.01 27.79 -5.27
CA ARG A 60 -19.59 29.12 -5.19
C ARG A 60 -19.68 29.70 -6.59
#